data_AF-A0A8X6HD73-F1
#
_entry.id   AF-A0A8X6HD73-F1
#
_cell.length_a   1.000
_cell.length_b   1.000
_cell.length_c   1.000
_cell.angle_alpha   90.00
_cell.angle_beta   90.00
_cell.angle_gamma   90.00
#
_symmetry.space_group_name_H-M   'P 1'
#
loop_
_entity.id
_entity.type
_entity.pdbx_description
1 polymer ?
#
loop_
_entity_poly.entity_id
_entity_poly.type
_entity_poly.pdbx_seq_one_letter_code
_entity_poly.pdbx_strand_id
1 'polypeptide(L)'
;MNTMKYTLDKKKKKEEHLATGESFRSLAFQYRVSHSWISVIVREVVEAIIKRMFPIVLSTPTMGQFQKIAQQYSTKWNFPNCIGAIDGKHSEIGRRIKNNTFNVPLPKALPGTDTVVPHIIVGDEAFALHQNLMKPYPRQQSLHDASKAIYNYRLSRARRTTENAFGILCSYFRLFFRPISTAPETTEKL
;
A
#
# COMPACT_ATOMS: atom_id res chain seq x y z
N MET A 1 -22.58 17.69 -4.89
CA MET A 1 -21.73 16.60 -5.42
C MET A 1 -20.25 16.99 -5.37
N ASN A 2 -19.76 17.36 -4.19
CA ASN A 2 -18.47 18.07 -4.06
C ASN A 2 -17.91 17.94 -2.63
N THR A 3 -17.29 16.79 -2.25
CA THR A 3 -16.52 16.68 -0.98
C THR A 3 -15.61 15.44 -0.82
N MET A 4 -15.29 14.68 -1.88
CA MET A 4 -14.35 13.55 -1.80
C MET A 4 -12.99 13.88 -2.43
N LYS A 5 -12.39 15.01 -2.03
CA LYS A 5 -10.98 15.36 -2.33
C LYS A 5 -10.13 15.63 -1.08
N TYR A 6 -10.70 15.55 0.13
CA TYR A 6 -10.09 16.09 1.34
C TYR A 6 -9.58 15.08 2.38
N THR A 7 -9.30 13.83 1.99
CA THR A 7 -8.76 12.81 2.93
C THR A 7 -7.41 12.22 2.50
N LEU A 8 -6.65 12.98 1.70
CA LEU A 8 -5.21 12.78 1.49
C LEU A 8 -4.36 13.86 2.20
N ASP A 9 -4.99 14.76 2.96
CA ASP A 9 -4.42 16.08 3.24
C ASP A 9 -3.57 16.23 4.52
N LYS A 10 -3.31 15.18 5.31
CA LYS A 10 -2.40 15.35 6.49
C LYS A 10 -1.38 14.26 6.78
N LYS A 11 -1.41 13.12 6.07
CA LYS A 11 -0.31 12.13 6.16
C LYS A 11 0.66 12.17 4.97
N LYS A 12 0.34 12.93 3.93
CA LYS A 12 1.11 13.02 2.70
C LYS A 12 2.19 14.10 2.66
N LYS A 13 2.40 14.86 3.74
CA LYS A 13 3.56 15.76 3.86
C LYS A 13 4.90 15.00 3.98
N LYS A 14 4.86 13.66 4.10
CA LYS A 14 6.01 12.77 4.19
C LYS A 14 6.29 11.96 2.93
N GLU A 15 5.37 11.91 1.97
CA GLU A 15 5.55 11.02 0.80
C GLU A 15 6.48 11.61 -0.26
N GLU A 16 6.69 12.91 -0.24
CA GLU A 16 7.68 13.62 -1.05
C GLU A 16 9.14 13.42 -0.58
N HIS A 17 9.35 12.80 0.60
CA HIS A 17 10.66 12.30 1.04
C HIS A 17 10.99 10.91 0.43
N LEU A 18 10.01 10.23 -0.16
CA LEU A 18 10.08 8.77 -0.33
C LEU A 18 10.96 8.28 -1.48
N ALA A 19 11.50 9.15 -2.34
CA ALA A 19 12.37 8.73 -3.43
C ALA A 19 13.85 9.05 -3.17
N THR A 20 14.23 10.27 -2.81
CA THR A 20 15.66 10.66 -2.65
C THR A 20 16.16 10.65 -1.21
N GLY A 21 15.28 10.82 -0.21
CA GLY A 21 15.68 11.24 1.14
C GLY A 21 16.21 12.68 1.19
N GLU A 22 16.19 13.41 0.07
CA GLU A 22 16.62 14.80 0.03
C GLU A 22 15.47 15.74 0.41
N SER A 23 15.81 16.79 1.15
CA SER A 23 14.84 17.82 1.50
C SER A 23 14.50 18.70 0.29
N PHE A 24 13.31 19.29 0.27
CA PHE A 24 12.95 20.31 -0.73
C PHE A 24 13.93 21.48 -0.79
N ARG A 25 14.62 21.75 0.32
CA ARG A 25 15.68 22.75 0.39
C ARG A 25 16.90 22.34 -0.45
N SER A 26 17.25 21.05 -0.44
CA SER A 26 18.32 20.49 -1.28
C SER A 26 17.98 20.63 -2.76
N LEU A 27 16.77 20.20 -3.13
CA LEU A 27 16.27 20.29 -4.51
C LEU A 27 16.18 21.76 -4.98
N ALA A 28 15.73 22.68 -4.12
CA ALA A 28 15.64 24.12 -4.44
C ALA A 28 17.01 24.69 -4.76
N PHE A 29 18.01 24.31 -3.98
CA PHE A 29 19.38 24.75 -4.15
C PHE A 29 20.00 24.16 -5.42
N GLN A 30 19.84 22.86 -5.66
CA GLN A 30 20.41 22.16 -6.81
C GLN A 30 19.85 22.66 -8.14
N TYR A 31 18.53 22.83 -8.22
CA TYR A 31 17.85 23.25 -9.46
C TYR A 31 17.68 24.77 -9.55
N ARG A 32 18.19 25.53 -8.57
CA ARG A 32 18.10 27.01 -8.49
C ARG A 32 16.67 27.55 -8.69
N VAL A 33 15.69 26.83 -8.17
CA VAL A 33 14.28 27.19 -8.21
C VAL A 33 13.77 27.47 -6.81
N SER A 34 12.74 28.32 -6.71
CA SER A 34 12.14 28.61 -5.42
C SER A 34 11.49 27.37 -4.79
N HIS A 35 11.49 27.31 -3.46
CA HIS A 35 10.92 26.20 -2.70
C HIS A 35 9.40 26.01 -2.97
N SER A 36 8.68 27.09 -3.27
CA SER A 36 7.26 27.03 -3.63
C SER A 36 7.04 26.33 -4.98
N TRP A 37 7.89 26.60 -5.96
CA TRP A 37 7.83 25.97 -7.28
C TRP A 37 8.09 24.47 -7.25
N ILE A 38 9.03 24.01 -6.42
CA ILE A 38 9.28 22.56 -6.25
C ILE A 38 8.05 21.84 -5.73
N SER A 39 7.34 22.44 -4.76
CA SER A 39 6.11 21.83 -4.24
C SER A 39 5.02 21.73 -5.31
N VAL A 40 4.94 22.70 -6.24
CA VAL A 40 4.01 22.65 -7.37
C VAL A 40 4.40 21.54 -8.34
N ILE A 41 5.67 21.51 -8.77
CA ILE A 41 6.19 20.53 -9.73
C ILE A 41 6.03 19.11 -9.21
N VAL A 42 6.44 18.85 -7.96
CA VAL A 42 6.38 17.49 -7.43
C VAL A 42 4.93 17.01 -7.29
N ARG A 43 4.00 17.89 -6.89
CA ARG A 43 2.57 17.56 -6.90
C ARG A 43 2.06 17.20 -8.29
N GLU A 44 2.38 17.99 -9.31
CA GLU A 44 1.95 17.73 -10.70
C GLU A 44 2.52 16.40 -11.23
N VAL A 45 3.79 16.13 -10.97
CA VAL A 45 4.46 14.89 -11.37
C VAL A 45 3.83 13.68 -10.65
N VAL A 46 3.61 13.78 -9.33
CA VAL A 46 2.94 12.72 -8.55
C VAL A 46 1.51 12.48 -9.06
N GLU A 47 0.76 13.53 -9.38
CA GLU A 47 -0.58 13.41 -9.94
C GLU A 47 -0.58 12.73 -11.31
N ALA A 48 0.33 13.12 -12.21
CA ALA A 48 0.48 12.52 -13.53
C ALA A 48 0.87 11.04 -13.44
N ILE A 49 1.80 10.72 -12.54
CA ILE A 49 2.23 9.36 -12.21
C ILE A 49 1.04 8.54 -11.73
N ILE A 50 0.31 9.02 -10.72
CA ILE A 50 -0.85 8.30 -10.17
C ILE A 50 -1.87 8.09 -11.29
N LYS A 51 -2.18 9.12 -12.09
CA LYS A 51 -3.15 9.02 -13.18
C LYS A 51 -2.80 7.94 -14.20
N ARG A 52 -1.51 7.78 -14.55
CA ARG A 52 -1.08 6.80 -15.56
C ARG A 52 -0.77 5.42 -14.98
N MET A 53 -0.16 5.34 -13.81
CA MET A 53 0.31 4.09 -13.22
C MET A 53 -0.75 3.40 -12.36
N PHE A 54 -1.68 4.14 -11.73
CA PHE A 54 -2.69 3.53 -10.86
C PHE A 54 -3.54 2.47 -11.57
N PRO A 55 -4.03 2.66 -12.82
CA PRO A 55 -4.80 1.62 -13.51
C PRO A 55 -3.97 0.38 -13.86
N ILE A 56 -2.66 0.54 -14.09
CA ILE A 56 -1.75 -0.53 -14.53
C ILE A 56 -1.23 -1.33 -13.33
N VAL A 57 -0.88 -0.64 -12.24
CA VAL A 57 -0.24 -1.23 -11.06
C VAL A 57 -1.25 -1.60 -9.97
N LEU A 58 -2.36 -0.87 -9.86
CA LEU A 58 -3.40 -1.03 -8.83
C LEU A 58 -4.79 -1.17 -9.46
N SER A 59 -4.90 -2.01 -10.49
CA SER A 59 -6.19 -2.38 -11.08
C SER A 59 -7.10 -2.99 -10.00
N THR A 60 -8.41 -2.76 -10.09
CA THR A 60 -9.35 -3.43 -9.18
C THR A 60 -9.29 -4.94 -9.42
N PRO A 61 -8.92 -5.76 -8.43
CA PRO A 61 -8.76 -7.19 -8.63
C PRO A 61 -10.09 -7.86 -8.99
N THR A 62 -10.04 -8.78 -9.95
CA THR A 62 -11.17 -9.63 -10.33
C THR A 62 -11.36 -10.79 -9.36
N MET A 63 -12.52 -11.46 -9.40
CA MET A 63 -12.80 -12.61 -8.53
C MET A 63 -11.81 -13.76 -8.72
N GLY A 64 -11.38 -14.04 -9.96
CA GLY A 64 -10.34 -15.04 -10.23
C GLY A 64 -8.98 -14.66 -9.65
N GLN A 65 -8.62 -13.37 -9.66
CA GLN A 65 -7.39 -12.89 -9.04
C GLN A 65 -7.45 -13.04 -7.52
N PHE A 66 -8.59 -12.76 -6.88
CA PHE A 66 -8.75 -12.97 -5.44
C PHE A 66 -8.54 -14.44 -5.04
N GLN A 67 -9.07 -15.39 -5.82
CA GLN A 67 -8.87 -16.82 -5.57
C GLN A 67 -7.39 -17.20 -5.65
N LYS A 68 -6.68 -16.69 -6.66
CA LYS A 68 -5.24 -16.93 -6.83
C LYS A 68 -4.44 -16.36 -5.65
N ILE A 69 -4.77 -15.15 -5.21
CA ILE A 69 -4.14 -14.51 -4.05
C ILE A 69 -4.42 -15.32 -2.78
N ALA A 70 -5.68 -15.72 -2.55
CA ALA A 70 -6.07 -16.55 -1.42
C ALA A 70 -5.27 -17.86 -1.35
N GLN A 71 -5.07 -18.52 -2.50
CA GLN A 71 -4.25 -19.73 -2.56
C GLN A 71 -2.78 -19.44 -2.23
N GLN A 72 -2.21 -18.36 -2.77
CA GLN A 72 -0.83 -17.96 -2.46
C GLN A 72 -0.63 -17.66 -0.97
N TYR A 73 -1.58 -16.94 -0.35
CA TYR A 73 -1.50 -16.64 1.08
C TYR A 73 -1.66 -17.89 1.94
N SER A 74 -2.53 -18.82 1.54
CA SER A 74 -2.70 -20.10 2.20
C SER A 74 -1.40 -20.91 2.16
N THR A 75 -0.75 -21.03 1.00
CA THR A 75 0.48 -21.83 0.84
C THR A 75 1.69 -21.17 1.51
N LYS A 76 1.86 -19.85 1.38
CA LYS A 76 3.07 -19.16 1.86
C LYS A 76 3.07 -18.89 3.36
N TRP A 77 1.90 -18.55 3.92
CA TRP A 77 1.80 -18.04 5.29
C TRP A 77 0.70 -18.69 6.11
N ASN A 78 0.05 -19.74 5.59
CA ASN A 78 -1.03 -20.46 6.27
C ASN A 78 -2.23 -19.55 6.61
N PHE A 79 -2.56 -18.64 5.69
CA PHE A 79 -3.77 -17.81 5.76
C PHE A 79 -4.75 -18.22 4.66
N PRO A 80 -5.60 -19.24 4.90
CA PRO A 80 -6.65 -19.62 3.96
C PRO A 80 -7.64 -18.47 3.76
N ASN A 81 -8.21 -18.37 2.56
CA ASN A 81 -9.18 -17.33 2.17
C ASN A 81 -8.67 -15.88 2.35
N CYS A 82 -7.36 -15.66 2.49
CA CYS A 82 -6.77 -14.33 2.64
C CYS A 82 -6.53 -13.67 1.29
N ILE A 83 -7.29 -12.64 0.97
CA ILE A 83 -7.30 -12.00 -0.36
C ILE A 83 -6.33 -10.82 -0.47
N GLY A 84 -5.54 -10.55 0.57
CA GLY A 84 -4.49 -9.56 0.53
C GLY A 84 -4.09 -9.04 1.90
N ALA A 85 -3.18 -8.08 1.88
CA ALA A 85 -2.75 -7.33 3.04
C ALA A 85 -3.03 -5.84 2.80
N ILE A 86 -3.32 -5.11 3.88
CA ILE A 86 -3.49 -3.66 3.85
C ILE A 86 -2.56 -3.00 4.85
N ASP A 87 -2.03 -1.85 4.45
CA ASP A 87 -1.28 -0.96 5.31
C ASP A 87 -1.94 0.43 5.30
N GLY A 88 -1.99 1.07 6.47
CA GLY A 88 -2.63 2.38 6.66
C GLY A 88 -4.14 2.32 6.91
N LYS A 89 -4.54 2.55 8.17
CA LYS A 89 -5.95 2.60 8.62
C LYS A 89 -6.84 3.65 7.95
N HIS A 90 -6.24 4.70 7.40
CA HIS A 90 -6.95 5.80 6.72
C HIS A 90 -6.97 5.63 5.20
N SER A 91 -6.53 4.49 4.67
CA SER A 91 -6.65 4.18 3.25
C SER A 91 -8.13 4.07 2.87
N GLU A 92 -8.43 4.41 1.61
CA GLU A 92 -9.77 4.24 1.04
C GLU A 92 -10.22 2.78 1.10
N ILE A 93 -9.29 1.83 0.91
CA ILE A 93 -9.55 0.39 1.07
C ILE A 93 -9.97 0.07 2.51
N GLY A 94 -9.23 0.57 3.51
CA GLY A 94 -9.60 0.38 4.92
C GLY A 94 -10.98 0.93 5.26
N ARG A 95 -11.33 2.11 4.72
CA ARG A 95 -12.66 2.71 4.86
C ARG A 95 -13.75 1.85 4.22
N ARG A 96 -13.50 1.34 3.01
CA ARG A 96 -14.44 0.48 2.28
C ARG A 96 -14.68 -0.85 2.99
N ILE A 97 -13.64 -1.46 3.56
CA ILE A 97 -13.77 -2.68 4.38
C ILE A 97 -14.63 -2.40 5.59
N LYS A 98 -14.36 -1.33 6.36
CA LYS A 98 -15.14 -0.96 7.55
C LYS A 98 -16.63 -0.73 7.23
N ASN A 99 -16.92 -0.19 6.05
CA ASN A 99 -18.27 0.13 5.60
C ASN A 99 -18.93 -1.01 4.78
N ASN A 100 -18.33 -2.19 4.68
CA ASN A 100 -18.83 -3.32 3.86
C ASN A 100 -19.07 -2.96 2.37
N THR A 101 -18.31 -2.01 1.82
CA THR A 101 -18.39 -1.57 0.41
C THR A 101 -17.19 -2.05 -0.42
N PHE A 102 -16.32 -2.87 0.17
CA PHE A 102 -15.26 -3.56 -0.53
C PHE A 102 -15.82 -4.90 -1.05
N ASN A 103 -15.78 -5.11 -2.37
CA ASN A 103 -16.40 -6.27 -3.01
C ASN A 103 -15.53 -7.51 -2.77
N VAL A 104 -15.74 -8.18 -1.64
CA VAL A 104 -15.05 -9.42 -1.27
C VAL A 104 -15.76 -10.63 -1.88
N PRO A 105 -15.03 -11.70 -2.24
CA PRO A 105 -15.68 -12.94 -2.68
C PRO A 105 -16.52 -13.55 -1.55
N LEU A 106 -17.56 -14.30 -1.95
CA LEU A 106 -18.44 -15.02 -1.00
C LEU A 106 -17.64 -15.93 -0.06
N PRO A 107 -18.11 -16.16 1.17
CA PRO A 107 -17.46 -17.08 2.11
C PRO A 107 -17.17 -18.45 1.50
N LYS A 108 -16.05 -19.05 1.89
CA LYS A 108 -15.58 -20.33 1.36
C LYS A 108 -15.19 -21.26 2.50
N ALA A 109 -15.45 -22.57 2.34
CA ALA A 109 -15.01 -23.58 3.29
C ALA A 109 -13.48 -23.60 3.44
N LEU A 110 -13.00 -23.79 4.66
CA LEU A 110 -11.58 -23.97 4.93
C LEU A 110 -11.08 -25.29 4.31
N PRO A 111 -9.82 -25.35 3.81
CA PRO A 111 -9.27 -26.57 3.25
C PRO A 111 -9.33 -27.74 4.25
N GLY A 112 -9.97 -28.84 3.88
CA GLY A 112 -10.08 -30.04 4.71
C GLY A 112 -11.16 -29.99 5.81
N THR A 113 -12.06 -28.98 5.79
CA THR A 113 -13.19 -28.90 6.73
C THR A 113 -14.45 -28.38 6.03
N ASP A 114 -15.63 -28.61 6.63
CA ASP A 114 -16.89 -27.99 6.17
C ASP A 114 -17.14 -26.60 6.79
N THR A 115 -16.15 -26.04 7.49
CA THR A 115 -16.29 -24.73 8.15
C THR A 115 -16.20 -23.62 7.12
N VAL A 116 -17.34 -23.00 6.81
CA VAL A 116 -17.41 -21.84 5.91
C VAL A 116 -16.98 -20.58 6.65
N VAL A 117 -15.93 -19.92 6.16
CA VAL A 117 -15.42 -18.68 6.74
C VAL A 117 -15.36 -17.58 5.68
N PRO A 118 -15.50 -16.29 6.08
CA PRO A 118 -15.39 -15.18 5.15
C PRO A 118 -13.99 -15.08 4.54
N HIS A 119 -13.90 -14.44 3.37
CA HIS A 119 -12.61 -13.97 2.88
C HIS A 119 -12.11 -12.82 3.76
N ILE A 120 -10.83 -12.88 4.11
CA ILE A 120 -10.21 -11.95 5.04
C ILE A 120 -9.06 -11.19 4.38
N ILE A 121 -8.74 -10.04 4.95
CA ILE A 121 -7.57 -9.23 4.63
C ILE A 121 -6.75 -9.13 5.92
N VAL A 122 -5.42 -9.19 5.81
CA VAL A 122 -4.55 -8.97 6.98
C VAL A 122 -4.16 -7.50 7.09
N GLY A 123 -4.26 -6.95 8.29
CA GLY A 123 -3.96 -5.55 8.60
C GLY A 123 -3.06 -5.42 9.83
N ASP A 124 -2.63 -4.19 10.08
CA ASP A 124 -1.89 -3.83 11.28
C ASP A 124 -2.82 -3.74 12.53
N GLU A 125 -2.21 -3.70 13.72
CA GLU A 125 -2.89 -3.55 15.01
C GLU A 125 -3.75 -2.27 15.07
N ALA A 126 -3.39 -1.24 14.30
CA ALA A 126 -4.09 0.04 14.20
C ALA A 126 -5.52 -0.05 13.62
N PHE A 127 -5.92 -1.20 13.07
CA PHE A 127 -7.27 -1.42 12.57
C PHE A 127 -8.22 -1.94 13.68
N ALA A 128 -9.48 -1.50 13.60
CA ALA A 128 -10.57 -2.07 14.39
C ALA A 128 -10.84 -3.51 13.93
N LEU A 129 -11.30 -4.36 14.84
CA LEU A 129 -11.67 -5.73 14.49
C LEU A 129 -12.88 -5.69 13.53
N HIS A 130 -12.82 -6.48 12.46
CA HIS A 130 -13.88 -6.57 11.46
C HIS A 130 -13.97 -8.01 10.93
N GLN A 131 -15.13 -8.44 10.44
CA GLN A 131 -15.34 -9.83 9.98
C GLN A 131 -14.39 -10.22 8.83
N ASN A 132 -14.09 -9.26 7.95
CA ASN A 132 -13.16 -9.46 6.83
C ASN A 132 -11.73 -8.95 7.12
N LEU A 133 -11.39 -8.65 8.38
CA LEU A 133 -10.07 -8.11 8.72
C LEU A 133 -9.44 -8.83 9.91
N MET A 134 -8.28 -9.42 9.67
CA MET A 134 -7.43 -10.01 10.70
C MET A 134 -6.31 -9.05 11.10
N LYS A 135 -5.99 -9.03 12.40
CA LYS A 135 -4.94 -8.19 12.97
C LYS A 135 -4.11 -9.00 13.98
N PRO A 136 -2.86 -8.61 14.27
CA PRO A 136 -2.02 -9.35 15.21
C PRO A 136 -2.64 -9.38 16.61
N TYR A 137 -2.33 -10.44 17.36
CA TYR A 137 -2.57 -10.48 18.80
C TYR A 137 -1.72 -9.42 19.51
N PRO A 138 -2.22 -8.80 20.59
CA PRO A 138 -1.44 -7.85 21.39
C PRO A 138 -0.12 -8.48 21.85
N ARG A 139 0.97 -7.70 21.82
CA ARG A 139 2.32 -8.21 22.13
C ARG A 139 2.38 -8.94 23.47
N GLN A 140 1.75 -8.41 24.51
CA GLN A 140 1.70 -9.03 25.83
C GLN A 140 1.13 -10.46 25.80
N GLN A 141 0.09 -10.70 24.99
CA GLN A 141 -0.50 -12.04 24.87
C GLN A 141 0.39 -13.00 24.10
N SER A 142 1.10 -12.51 23.08
CA SER A 142 1.99 -13.35 22.28
C SER A 142 3.31 -13.71 22.99
N LEU A 143 3.70 -12.99 24.04
CA LEU A 143 4.90 -13.30 24.82
C LEU A 143 4.76 -14.60 25.62
N HIS A 144 3.54 -14.91 26.04
CA HIS A 144 3.24 -16.06 26.90
C HIS A 144 2.61 -17.24 26.15
N ASP A 145 2.31 -17.09 24.85
CA ASP A 145 1.65 -18.10 24.04
C ASP A 145 2.36 -18.26 22.69
N ALA A 146 3.01 -19.42 22.52
CA ALA A 146 3.77 -19.77 21.33
C ALA A 146 2.90 -19.79 20.06
N SER A 147 1.63 -20.19 20.15
CA SER A 147 0.71 -20.22 19.01
C SER A 147 0.40 -18.81 18.52
N LYS A 148 0.17 -17.88 19.46
CA LYS A 148 -0.04 -16.46 19.13
C LYS A 148 1.22 -15.81 18.58
N ALA A 149 2.40 -16.19 19.08
CA ALA A 149 3.67 -15.72 18.54
C ALA A 149 3.88 -16.18 17.08
N ILE A 150 3.62 -17.45 16.79
CA ILE A 150 3.70 -18.02 15.42
C ILE A 150 2.70 -17.32 14.49
N TYR A 151 1.46 -17.10 14.95
CA TYR A 151 0.46 -16.35 14.20
C TYR A 151 0.94 -14.93 13.87
N ASN A 152 1.42 -14.18 14.87
CA ASN A 152 1.90 -12.81 14.68
C ASN A 152 3.08 -12.75 13.71
N TYR A 153 4.00 -13.72 13.79
CA TYR A 153 5.11 -13.85 12.86
C TYR A 153 4.62 -14.09 11.42
N ARG A 154 3.70 -15.03 11.21
CA ARG A 154 3.09 -15.31 9.90
C ARG A 154 2.38 -14.07 9.35
N LEU A 155 1.58 -13.40 10.18
CA LEU A 155 0.85 -12.19 9.80
C LEU A 155 1.82 -11.08 9.38
N SER A 156 2.89 -10.86 10.14
CA SER A 156 3.94 -9.90 9.78
C SER A 156 4.55 -10.23 8.42
N ARG A 157 4.85 -11.50 8.14
CA ARG A 157 5.40 -11.95 6.85
C ARG A 157 4.41 -11.77 5.70
N ALA A 158 3.13 -12.05 5.91
CA ALA A 158 2.07 -11.85 4.92
C ALA A 158 1.93 -10.36 4.56
N ARG A 159 1.98 -9.47 5.56
CA ARG A 159 1.95 -8.02 5.37
C ARG A 159 3.14 -7.46 4.61
N ARG A 160 4.31 -8.07 4.66
CA ARG A 160 5.48 -7.63 3.85
C ARG A 160 5.20 -7.57 2.35
N THR A 161 4.13 -8.22 1.87
CA THR A 161 3.66 -8.05 0.48
C THR A 161 3.34 -6.60 0.15
N THR A 162 2.70 -5.84 1.05
CA THR A 162 2.41 -4.41 0.83
C THR A 162 3.68 -3.59 0.90
N GLU A 163 4.54 -3.84 1.90
CA GLU A 163 5.82 -3.14 2.07
C GLU A 163 6.72 -3.33 0.84
N ASN A 164 6.85 -4.55 0.34
CA ASN A 164 7.63 -4.86 -0.85
C ASN A 164 7.05 -4.19 -2.11
N ALA A 165 5.73 -4.17 -2.25
CA ALA A 165 5.07 -3.48 -3.37
C ALA A 165 5.36 -1.98 -3.34
N PHE A 166 5.25 -1.34 -2.16
CA PHE A 166 5.64 0.06 -2.00
C PHE A 166 7.14 0.28 -2.22
N GLY A 167 8.00 -0.63 -1.76
CA GLY A 167 9.44 -0.56 -1.99
C GLY A 167 9.81 -0.60 -3.47
N ILE A 168 9.21 -1.51 -4.23
CA ILE A 168 9.37 -1.58 -5.70
C ILE A 168 8.87 -0.28 -6.34
N LEU A 169 7.67 0.17 -5.97
CA LEU A 169 7.08 1.40 -6.50
C LEU A 169 8.00 2.62 -6.25
N CYS A 170 8.48 2.79 -5.02
CA CYS A 170 9.42 3.84 -4.67
C CYS A 170 10.75 3.71 -5.44
N SER A 171 11.25 2.50 -5.69
CA SER A 171 12.45 2.29 -6.49
C SER A 171 12.29 2.65 -7.97
N TYR A 172 11.11 2.42 -8.56
CA TYR A 172 10.81 2.88 -9.91
C TYR A 172 10.81 4.42 -9.97
N PHE A 173 10.27 5.07 -8.95
CA PHE A 173 10.29 6.53 -8.90
C PHE A 173 11.67 7.12 -8.61
N ARG A 174 12.57 6.38 -7.96
CA ARG A 174 13.99 6.76 -7.85
C ARG A 174 14.69 6.91 -9.19
N LEU A 175 14.24 6.19 -10.23
CA LEU A 175 14.81 6.32 -11.57
C LEU A 175 14.64 7.74 -12.14
N PHE A 176 13.60 8.48 -11.75
CA PHE A 176 13.41 9.88 -12.14
C PHE A 176 14.42 10.85 -11.50
N PHE A 177 15.19 10.38 -10.50
CA PHE A 177 16.23 11.17 -9.83
C PHE A 177 17.64 10.80 -10.30
N ARG A 178 17.77 9.92 -11.30
CA ARG A 178 19.03 9.82 -12.05
C ARG A 178 19.10 11.01 -13.01
N PRO A 179 20.27 11.63 -13.21
CA PRO A 179 20.45 12.59 -14.29
C PRO A 179 19.98 11.93 -15.59
N ILE A 180 18.96 12.52 -16.20
CA ILE A 180 18.52 12.08 -17.52
C ILE A 180 19.67 12.48 -18.46
N SER A 181 20.32 11.50 -19.08
CA SER A 181 21.32 11.76 -20.13
C SER A 181 20.59 12.28 -21.38
N THR A 182 20.18 13.54 -21.35
CA THR A 182 19.73 14.26 -22.54
C THR A 182 20.94 14.74 -23.32
N ALA A 183 20.94 14.52 -24.63
CA ALA A 183 21.94 15.10 -25.52
C ALA A 183 21.87 16.65 -25.42
N PRO A 184 23.01 17.36 -25.41
CA PRO A 184 23.09 18.82 -25.22
C PRO A 184 22.36 19.66 -26.29
N GLU A 185 21.79 19.01 -27.30
CA GLU A 185 21.09 19.59 -28.43
C GLU A 185 19.65 20.02 -28.10
N THR A 186 19.07 19.52 -27.00
CA THR A 186 17.67 19.81 -26.58
C THR A 186 17.54 20.68 -25.34
N THR A 187 18.65 21.18 -24.79
CA THR A 187 18.62 22.14 -23.67
C THR A 187 18.46 23.56 -24.20
N GLU A 188 17.32 24.19 -23.91
CA GLU A 188 17.16 25.64 -24.08
C GLU A 188 18.23 26.36 -23.25
N LYS A 189 18.94 27.27 -23.91
CA LYS A 189 19.98 28.11 -23.30
C LYS A 189 19.30 29.17 -22.41
N LEU A 190 19.64 29.19 -21.12
CA LEU A 190 19.42 30.32 -20.22
C LEU A 190 20.45 31.43 -20.50
#